data_AF-A0A7X8T628-F1
#
_entry.id   AF-A0A7X8T628-F1
#
_cell.length_a   1.000
_cell.length_b   1.000
_cell.length_c   1.000
_cell.angle_alpha   90.00
_cell.angle_beta   90.00
_cell.angle_gamma   90.00
#
_symmetry.space_group_name_H-M   'P 1'
#
loop_
_entity.id
_entity.type
_entity.pdbx_description
1 polymer ?
#
loop_
_entity_poly.entity_id
_entity_poly.type
_entity_poly.pdbx_seq_one_letter_code
_entity_poly.pdbx_strand_id
1 'polypeptide(L)'
;MLDFWLSLENSTRVALITASATCLSALIGFTAVFIQIGRQGRNAIKANRQNEALKRKVEIYERTLETSRKAQDASSVLSNYLHNFDMSVQFAKAAQDQNYSWQPPAARFQEYQRLSNEASLAFIGVMTMIEAWHIIEPKLDIFRYAIAMGLEELRAVTAMRQPDALMFAMPVPGLESNWVLPNAESTAAIKTRIKQESYQVERLSAWVADFQVEMQMLLLSELFPNEVERRDPPDPDQFCIRLDRYEEINKRIDASNWGKRRVEIEAEAWGRFSDKNSTP
;
A
#
# COMPACT_ATOMS: atom_id res chain seq x y z
N MET A 1 49.88 -9.19 -63.38
CA MET A 1 50.00 -9.29 -61.89
C MET A 1 50.83 -10.50 -61.47
N LEU A 2 50.57 -11.70 -62.02
CA LEU A 2 51.41 -12.88 -61.80
C LEU A 2 52.86 -12.72 -62.29
N ASP A 3 53.08 -12.08 -63.44
CA ASP A 3 54.44 -11.86 -63.97
C ASP A 3 55.28 -10.91 -63.11
N PHE A 4 54.66 -9.87 -62.55
CA PHE A 4 55.32 -8.97 -61.59
C PHE A 4 55.73 -9.72 -60.32
N TRP A 5 54.85 -10.57 -59.78
CA TRP A 5 55.13 -11.39 -58.60
C TRP A 5 56.26 -12.40 -58.85
N LEU A 6 56.27 -13.02 -60.04
CA LEU A 6 57.31 -13.97 -60.45
C LEU A 6 58.64 -13.30 -60.80
N SER A 7 58.67 -11.99 -61.05
CA SER A 7 59.90 -11.22 -61.31
C SER A 7 60.64 -10.76 -60.05
N LEU A 8 60.01 -10.81 -58.87
CA LEU A 8 60.63 -10.38 -57.61
C LEU A 8 61.62 -11.42 -57.06
N GLU A 9 62.68 -10.98 -56.40
CA GLU A 9 63.62 -11.87 -55.70
C GLU A 9 62.90 -12.62 -54.56
N ASN A 10 63.29 -13.87 -54.29
CA ASN A 10 62.62 -14.71 -53.29
C ASN A 10 62.61 -14.07 -51.89
N SER A 11 63.69 -13.36 -51.53
CA SER A 11 63.80 -12.60 -50.27
C SER A 11 62.71 -11.53 -50.16
N THR A 12 62.44 -10.79 -51.23
CA THR A 12 61.42 -9.73 -51.28
C THR A 12 60.01 -10.29 -51.21
N ARG A 13 59.74 -11.43 -51.85
CA ARG A 13 58.43 -12.10 -51.77
C ARG A 13 58.11 -12.55 -50.35
N VAL A 14 59.08 -13.15 -49.66
CA VAL A 14 58.94 -13.57 -48.26
C VAL A 14 58.65 -12.36 -47.38
N ALA A 15 59.41 -11.26 -47.52
CA ALA A 15 59.19 -10.04 -46.76
C ALA A 15 57.77 -9.45 -46.97
N LEU A 16 57.28 -9.43 -48.22
CA LEU A 16 55.93 -8.97 -48.55
C LEU A 16 54.83 -9.86 -47.95
N ILE A 17 55.01 -11.18 -47.98
CA ILE A 17 54.07 -12.13 -47.35
C ILE A 17 54.04 -11.91 -45.84
N THR A 18 55.20 -11.80 -45.19
CA THR A 18 55.27 -11.58 -43.74
C THR A 18 54.64 -10.24 -43.36
N ALA A 19 54.98 -9.15 -44.05
CA ALA A 19 54.44 -7.82 -43.78
C ALA A 19 52.90 -7.78 -43.96
N SER A 20 52.39 -8.38 -45.03
CA SER A 20 50.94 -8.46 -45.28
C SER A 20 50.22 -9.32 -44.23
N ALA A 21 50.79 -10.47 -43.84
CA ALA A 21 50.24 -11.30 -42.78
C ALA A 21 50.21 -10.57 -41.42
N THR A 22 51.25 -9.81 -41.08
CA THR A 22 51.29 -8.98 -39.87
C THR A 22 50.22 -7.88 -39.92
N CYS A 23 50.09 -7.16 -41.03
CA CYS A 23 49.06 -6.13 -41.19
C CYS A 23 47.64 -6.70 -41.09
N LEU A 24 47.38 -7.85 -41.73
CA LEU A 24 46.08 -8.52 -41.67
C LEU A 24 45.76 -8.98 -40.24
N SER A 25 46.74 -9.58 -39.56
CA SER A 25 46.61 -10.03 -38.18
C SER A 25 46.35 -8.86 -37.23
N ALA A 26 47.06 -7.74 -37.42
CA ALA A 26 46.84 -6.52 -36.65
C ALA A 26 45.44 -5.93 -36.88
N LEU A 27 44.96 -5.90 -38.12
CA LEU A 27 43.63 -5.39 -38.47
C LEU A 27 42.51 -6.26 -37.89
N ILE A 28 42.65 -7.58 -37.95
CA ILE A 28 41.71 -8.53 -37.32
C ILE A 28 41.72 -8.34 -35.79
N GLY A 29 42.90 -8.27 -35.18
CA GLY A 29 43.05 -8.05 -33.74
C GLY A 29 42.40 -6.73 -33.29
N PHE A 30 42.66 -5.64 -34.01
CA PHE A 30 42.06 -4.34 -33.75
C PHE A 30 40.54 -4.37 -33.89
N THR A 31 40.02 -4.99 -34.96
CA THR A 31 38.57 -5.14 -35.18
C THR A 31 37.91 -5.94 -34.06
N ALA A 32 38.55 -7.03 -33.62
CA ALA A 32 38.05 -7.84 -32.49
C ALA A 32 38.00 -7.01 -31.19
N VAL A 33 39.01 -6.19 -30.90
CA VAL A 33 39.04 -5.30 -29.73
C VAL A 33 37.90 -4.27 -29.81
N PHE A 34 37.67 -3.65 -30.97
CA PHE A 34 36.56 -2.69 -31.15
C PHE A 34 35.19 -3.33 -30.91
N ILE A 35 34.97 -4.54 -31.44
CA ILE A 35 33.73 -5.29 -31.21
C ILE A 35 33.58 -5.66 -29.73
N GLN A 36 34.66 -6.07 -29.07
CA GLN A 36 34.65 -6.40 -27.64
C GLN A 36 34.33 -5.18 -26.78
N ILE A 37 34.95 -4.03 -27.01
CA ILE A 37 34.65 -2.78 -26.30
C ILE A 37 33.19 -2.39 -26.50
N GLY A 38 32.68 -2.47 -27.74
CA GLY A 38 31.27 -2.20 -28.03
C GLY A 38 30.31 -3.12 -27.29
N ARG A 39 30.61 -4.43 -27.22
CA ARG A 39 29.80 -5.41 -26.47
C ARG A 39 29.89 -5.18 -24.95
N GLN A 40 31.08 -4.90 -24.42
CA GLN A 40 31.29 -4.59 -23.01
C GLN A 40 30.55 -3.32 -22.60
N GLY A 41 30.61 -2.26 -23.41
CA GLY A 41 29.87 -1.02 -23.15
C GLY A 41 28.36 -1.23 -23.08
N ARG A 42 27.78 -1.98 -24.04
CA ARG A 42 26.35 -2.32 -24.01
C ARG A 42 25.97 -3.16 -22.79
N ASN A 43 26.80 -4.14 -22.42
CA ASN A 43 26.57 -4.96 -21.24
C ASN A 43 26.68 -4.15 -19.93
N ALA A 44 27.65 -3.23 -19.85
CA ALA A 44 27.81 -2.34 -18.71
C ALA A 44 26.62 -1.38 -18.56
N ILE A 45 26.13 -0.80 -19.67
CA ILE A 45 24.92 0.04 -19.66
C ILE A 45 23.71 -0.77 -19.19
N LYS A 46 23.53 -2.00 -19.69
CA LYS A 46 22.43 -2.87 -19.28
C LYS A 46 22.52 -3.22 -17.79
N ALA A 47 23.71 -3.58 -17.31
CA ALA A 47 23.94 -3.89 -15.89
C ALA A 47 23.68 -2.68 -14.99
N ASN A 48 24.15 -1.49 -15.38
CA ASN A 48 23.88 -0.25 -14.64
C ASN A 48 22.38 0.06 -14.60
N ARG A 49 21.67 -0.07 -15.73
CA ARG A 49 20.22 0.15 -15.77
C ARG A 49 19.47 -0.84 -14.89
N GLN A 50 19.88 -2.11 -14.86
CA GLN A 50 19.29 -3.13 -13.99
C GLN A 50 19.55 -2.81 -12.51
N ASN A 51 20.77 -2.42 -12.16
CA ASN A 51 21.13 -2.02 -10.79
C ASN A 51 20.36 -0.78 -10.32
N GLU A 52 20.20 0.23 -11.19
CA GLU A 52 19.41 1.43 -10.89
C GLU A 52 17.92 1.10 -10.73
N ALA A 53 17.36 0.27 -11.62
CA ALA A 53 15.98 -0.19 -11.51
C ALA A 53 15.74 -0.95 -10.20
N LEU A 54 16.67 -1.84 -9.83
CA LEU A 54 16.61 -2.57 -8.58
C LEU A 54 16.65 -1.63 -7.37
N LYS A 55 17.56 -0.65 -7.37
CA LYS A 55 17.64 0.36 -6.31
C LYS A 55 16.32 1.12 -6.17
N ARG A 56 15.67 1.47 -7.28
CA ARG A 56 14.34 2.12 -7.27
C ARG A 56 13.25 1.20 -6.72
N LYS A 57 13.23 -0.08 -7.10
CA LYS A 57 12.27 -1.06 -6.55
C LYS A 57 12.39 -1.15 -5.02
N VAL A 58 13.62 -1.23 -4.49
CA VAL A 58 13.87 -1.25 -3.04
C VAL A 58 13.42 0.04 -2.37
N GLU A 59 13.78 1.21 -2.92
CA GLU A 59 13.36 2.52 -2.39
C GLU A 59 11.82 2.65 -2.31
N ILE A 60 11.11 2.21 -3.36
CA ILE A 60 9.65 2.24 -3.38
C ILE A 60 9.09 1.31 -2.31
N TYR A 61 9.64 0.10 -2.17
CA TYR A 61 9.19 -0.84 -1.15
C TYR A 61 9.43 -0.33 0.28
N GLU A 62 10.56 0.33 0.55
CA GLU A 62 10.83 0.94 1.86
C GLU A 62 9.80 2.03 2.19
N ARG A 63 9.44 2.88 1.22
CA ARG A 63 8.37 3.88 1.38
C ARG A 63 7.00 3.23 1.60
N THR A 64 6.72 2.13 0.93
CA THR A 64 5.51 1.32 1.14
C THR A 64 5.48 0.82 2.58
N LEU A 65 6.57 0.21 3.05
CA LEU A 65 6.67 -0.27 4.44
C LEU A 65 6.48 0.84 5.46
N GLU A 66 7.11 2.00 5.26
CA GLU A 66 6.97 3.14 6.17
C GLU A 66 5.51 3.61 6.24
N THR A 67 4.85 3.76 5.09
CA THR A 67 3.47 4.24 5.01
C THR A 67 2.49 3.22 5.60
N SER A 68 2.67 1.92 5.29
CA SER A 68 1.86 0.83 5.86
C SER A 68 2.02 0.74 7.37
N ARG A 69 3.25 0.86 7.90
CA ARG A 69 3.50 0.87 9.35
C ARG A 69 2.80 2.02 10.05
N LYS A 70 2.88 3.24 9.50
CA LYS A 70 2.16 4.39 10.08
C LYS A 70 0.64 4.15 10.18
N ALA A 71 0.04 3.55 9.15
CA ALA A 71 -1.38 3.18 9.18
C ALA A 71 -1.69 2.08 10.21
N GLN A 72 -0.87 1.02 10.25
CA GLN A 72 -1.02 -0.08 11.21
C GLN A 72 -0.83 0.39 12.66
N ASP A 73 0.17 1.23 12.93
CA ASP A 73 0.43 1.81 14.24
C ASP A 73 -0.75 2.69 14.69
N ALA A 74 -1.19 3.62 13.84
CA ALA A 74 -2.33 4.48 14.14
C ALA A 74 -3.62 3.68 14.40
N SER A 75 -3.85 2.63 13.59
CA SER A 75 -4.98 1.69 13.79
C SER A 75 -4.89 0.96 15.13
N SER A 76 -3.70 0.51 15.52
CA SER A 76 -3.47 -0.23 16.76
C SER A 76 -3.64 0.67 17.98
N VAL A 77 -3.16 1.91 17.92
CA VAL A 77 -3.34 2.90 18.98
C VAL A 77 -4.82 3.20 19.19
N LEU A 78 -5.58 3.44 18.12
CA LEU A 78 -7.03 3.67 18.20
C LEU A 78 -7.78 2.46 18.78
N SER A 79 -7.52 1.25 18.27
CA SER A 79 -8.17 0.03 18.77
C SER A 79 -7.87 -0.23 20.24
N ASN A 80 -6.61 -0.06 20.68
CA ASN A 80 -6.23 -0.19 22.08
C ASN A 80 -6.91 0.86 22.96
N TYR A 81 -7.01 2.10 22.48
CA TYR A 81 -7.70 3.17 23.19
C TYR A 81 -9.18 2.82 23.46
N LEU A 82 -9.89 2.36 22.43
CA LEU A 82 -11.29 1.95 22.54
C LEU A 82 -11.45 0.73 23.45
N HIS A 83 -10.58 -0.26 23.34
CA HIS A 83 -10.59 -1.44 24.19
C HIS A 83 -10.37 -1.08 25.68
N ASN A 84 -9.41 -0.21 25.97
CA ASN A 84 -9.14 0.26 27.34
C ASN A 84 -10.33 1.03 27.91
N PHE A 85 -11.05 1.79 27.08
CA PHE A 85 -12.28 2.45 27.51
C PHE A 85 -13.39 1.45 27.82
N ASP A 86 -13.65 0.46 26.96
CA ASP A 86 -14.63 -0.61 27.21
C ASP A 86 -14.32 -1.35 28.52
N MET A 87 -13.06 -1.76 28.70
CA MET A 87 -12.60 -2.41 29.94
C MET A 87 -12.83 -1.52 31.17
N SER A 88 -12.52 -0.23 31.08
CA SER A 88 -12.72 0.71 32.19
C SER A 88 -14.19 0.84 32.59
N VAL A 89 -15.10 0.90 31.60
CA VAL A 89 -16.55 0.93 31.85
C VAL A 89 -17.02 -0.38 32.50
N GLN A 90 -16.54 -1.53 32.03
CA GLN A 90 -16.87 -2.83 32.61
C GLN A 90 -16.36 -2.97 34.05
N PHE A 91 -15.15 -2.50 34.34
CA PHE A 91 -14.60 -2.48 35.70
C PHE A 91 -15.40 -1.56 36.63
N ALA A 92 -15.75 -0.35 36.18
CA ALA A 92 -16.56 0.57 36.97
C ALA A 92 -17.94 -0.03 37.30
N LYS A 93 -18.55 -0.72 36.34
CA LYS A 93 -19.80 -1.46 36.55
C LYS A 93 -19.65 -2.58 37.58
N ALA A 94 -18.64 -3.44 37.42
CA ALA A 94 -18.40 -4.55 38.33
C ALA A 94 -18.09 -4.08 39.77
N ALA A 95 -17.41 -2.94 39.91
CA ALA A 95 -17.14 -2.32 41.21
C ALA A 95 -18.40 -1.73 41.83
N GLN A 96 -19.24 -1.05 41.05
CA GLN A 96 -20.54 -0.55 41.52
C GLN A 96 -21.44 -1.70 42.01
N ASP A 97 -21.53 -2.78 41.24
CA ASP A 97 -22.34 -3.97 41.59
C ASP A 97 -21.88 -4.62 42.91
N GLN A 98 -20.62 -4.42 43.31
CA GLN A 98 -20.02 -4.93 44.55
C GLN A 98 -19.93 -3.87 45.67
N ASN A 99 -20.52 -2.69 45.50
CA ASN A 99 -20.41 -1.55 46.42
C ASN A 99 -18.96 -1.11 46.71
N TYR A 100 -18.04 -1.32 45.77
CA TYR A 100 -16.68 -0.79 45.86
C TYR A 100 -16.59 0.64 45.33
N SER A 101 -15.63 1.40 45.85
CA SER A 101 -15.27 2.69 45.25
C SER A 101 -14.73 2.47 43.84
N TRP A 102 -15.19 3.27 42.90
CA TRP A 102 -14.74 3.25 41.51
C TRP A 102 -14.35 4.66 41.06
N GLN A 103 -13.62 4.74 39.95
CA GLN A 103 -13.14 6.00 39.38
C GLN A 103 -13.64 6.13 37.94
N PRO A 104 -13.94 7.34 37.46
CA PRO A 104 -14.25 7.57 36.06
C PRO A 104 -13.10 7.09 35.14
N PRO A 105 -13.39 6.56 33.94
CA PRO A 105 -12.37 6.17 32.97
C PRO A 105 -11.41 7.32 32.63
N ALA A 106 -10.15 7.03 32.34
CA ALA A 106 -9.17 8.04 31.90
C ALA A 106 -9.41 8.53 30.46
N ALA A 107 -10.14 7.76 29.65
CA ALA A 107 -10.44 8.10 28.26
C ALA A 107 -11.27 9.39 28.16
N ARG A 108 -10.99 10.20 27.14
CA ARG A 108 -11.67 11.46 26.78
C ARG A 108 -12.10 11.44 25.31
N PHE A 109 -13.24 12.08 25.01
CA PHE A 109 -13.77 12.10 23.64
C PHE A 109 -12.87 12.86 22.66
N GLN A 110 -12.25 13.96 23.09
CA GLN A 110 -11.32 14.74 22.27
C GLN A 110 -10.11 13.90 21.81
N GLU A 111 -9.57 13.09 22.71
CA GLU A 111 -8.44 12.21 22.41
C GLU A 111 -8.84 11.09 21.46
N TYR A 112 -10.02 10.49 21.66
CA TYR A 112 -10.60 9.55 20.69
C TYR A 112 -10.72 10.18 19.29
N GLN A 113 -11.28 11.39 19.21
CA GLN A 113 -11.47 12.07 17.92
C GLN A 113 -10.14 12.35 17.23
N ARG A 114 -9.12 12.76 17.99
CA ARG A 114 -7.75 12.94 17.49
C ARG A 114 -7.20 11.63 16.92
N LEU A 115 -7.25 10.54 17.68
CA LEU A 115 -6.75 9.22 17.26
C LEU A 115 -7.52 8.66 16.05
N SER A 116 -8.84 8.85 16.00
CA SER A 116 -9.69 8.43 14.88
C SER A 116 -9.35 9.19 13.59
N ASN A 117 -9.09 10.49 13.70
CA ASN A 117 -8.63 11.31 12.58
C ASN A 117 -7.21 10.90 12.13
N GLU A 118 -6.29 10.64 13.05
CA GLU A 118 -4.94 10.19 12.74
C GLU A 118 -4.94 8.84 12.00
N ALA A 119 -5.73 7.87 12.47
CA ALA A 119 -5.90 6.60 11.77
C ALA A 119 -6.47 6.79 10.35
N SER A 120 -7.50 7.62 10.21
CA SER A 120 -8.10 7.93 8.90
C SER A 120 -7.09 8.58 7.94
N LEU A 121 -6.32 9.56 8.41
CA LEU A 121 -5.28 10.22 7.61
C LEU A 121 -4.16 9.25 7.22
N ALA A 122 -3.79 8.32 8.11
CA ALA A 122 -2.76 7.33 7.81
C ALA A 122 -3.23 6.35 6.70
N PHE A 123 -4.49 5.90 6.72
CA PHE A 123 -5.07 5.10 5.63
C PHE A 123 -5.14 5.88 4.31
N ILE A 124 -5.50 7.17 4.35
CA ILE A 124 -5.45 8.04 3.17
C ILE A 124 -4.00 8.16 2.65
N GLY A 125 -3.01 8.22 3.54
CA GLY A 125 -1.60 8.19 3.16
C GLY A 125 -1.21 6.95 2.33
N VAL A 126 -1.75 5.78 2.67
CA VAL A 126 -1.58 4.56 1.87
C VAL A 126 -2.23 4.70 0.49
N MET A 127 -3.43 5.28 0.40
CA MET A 127 -4.09 5.55 -0.88
C MET A 127 -3.25 6.48 -1.77
N THR A 128 -2.72 7.57 -1.22
CA THR A 128 -1.84 8.49 -1.96
C THR A 128 -0.55 7.82 -2.42
N MET A 129 0.01 6.91 -1.61
CA MET A 129 1.16 6.10 -2.01
C MET A 129 0.82 5.19 -3.20
N ILE A 130 -0.35 4.55 -3.21
CA ILE A 130 -0.83 3.73 -4.34
C ILE A 130 -0.93 4.58 -5.61
N GLU A 131 -1.53 5.77 -5.52
CA GLU A 131 -1.68 6.69 -6.67
C GLU A 131 -0.33 7.12 -7.24
N ALA A 132 0.64 7.46 -6.38
CA ALA A 132 1.97 7.90 -6.79
C ALA A 132 2.75 6.83 -7.58
N TRP A 133 2.44 5.55 -7.35
CA TRP A 133 3.15 4.42 -7.95
C TRP A 133 2.28 3.54 -8.85
N HIS A 134 1.14 4.07 -9.32
CA HIS A 134 0.22 3.37 -10.20
C HIS A 134 0.86 2.86 -11.51
N ILE A 135 1.96 3.47 -11.94
CA ILE A 135 2.75 3.03 -13.11
C ILE A 135 3.37 1.62 -12.94
N ILE A 136 3.55 1.15 -11.70
CA ILE A 136 4.14 -0.17 -11.43
C ILE A 136 3.18 -1.28 -11.85
N GLU A 137 1.92 -1.15 -11.44
CA GLU A 137 0.85 -2.10 -11.73
C GLU A 137 -0.50 -1.38 -11.63
N PRO A 138 -1.21 -1.15 -12.76
CA PRO A 138 -2.50 -0.47 -12.76
C PRO A 138 -3.55 -1.13 -11.86
N LYS A 139 -3.50 -2.46 -11.69
CA LYS A 139 -4.43 -3.19 -10.82
C LYS A 139 -4.31 -2.81 -9.34
N LEU A 140 -3.24 -2.12 -8.92
CA LEU A 140 -3.09 -1.64 -7.55
C LEU A 140 -4.23 -0.70 -7.10
N ASP A 141 -4.95 -0.09 -8.04
CA ASP A 141 -6.08 0.80 -7.72
C ASP A 141 -7.20 0.10 -6.94
N ILE A 142 -7.27 -1.24 -7.02
CA ILE A 142 -8.21 -2.04 -6.23
C ILE A 142 -8.02 -1.84 -4.72
N PHE A 143 -6.78 -1.65 -4.27
CA PHE A 143 -6.48 -1.37 -2.87
C PHE A 143 -6.99 0.01 -2.46
N ARG A 144 -6.85 1.01 -3.34
CA ARG A 144 -7.37 2.35 -3.10
C ARG A 144 -8.89 2.32 -2.93
N TYR A 145 -9.59 1.60 -3.81
CA TYR A 145 -11.04 1.45 -3.73
C TYR A 145 -11.48 0.69 -2.48
N ALA A 146 -10.79 -0.40 -2.13
CA ALA A 146 -11.08 -1.14 -0.90
C ALA A 146 -10.91 -0.25 0.34
N ILE A 147 -9.80 0.48 0.45
CA ILE A 147 -9.54 1.38 1.57
C ILE A 147 -10.58 2.51 1.61
N ALA A 148 -10.94 3.10 0.47
CA ALA A 148 -11.98 4.13 0.40
C ALA A 148 -13.35 3.63 0.89
N MET A 149 -13.75 2.43 0.45
CA MET A 149 -14.95 1.74 0.92
C MET A 149 -14.90 1.50 2.43
N GLY A 150 -13.78 0.97 2.95
CA GLY A 150 -13.61 0.73 4.38
C GLY A 150 -13.66 2.00 5.23
N LEU A 151 -13.08 3.11 4.74
CA LEU A 151 -13.16 4.42 5.40
C LEU A 151 -14.59 4.96 5.40
N GLU A 152 -15.37 4.77 4.34
CA GLU A 152 -16.79 5.15 4.34
C GLU A 152 -17.58 4.31 5.35
N GLU A 153 -17.36 3.00 5.40
CA GLU A 153 -18.02 2.13 6.37
C GLU A 153 -17.64 2.48 7.81
N LEU A 154 -16.37 2.77 8.08
CA LEU A 154 -15.90 3.27 9.38
C LEU A 154 -16.62 4.57 9.75
N ARG A 155 -16.72 5.52 8.82
CA ARG A 155 -17.47 6.77 9.04
C ARG A 155 -18.95 6.50 9.30
N ALA A 156 -19.57 5.56 8.59
CA ALA A 156 -20.97 5.21 8.83
C ALA A 156 -21.19 4.71 10.27
N VAL A 157 -20.29 3.88 10.80
CA VAL A 157 -20.33 3.43 12.19
C VAL A 157 -20.24 4.62 13.16
N THR A 158 -19.40 5.62 12.88
CA THR A 158 -19.25 6.84 13.70
C THR A 158 -20.44 7.81 13.57
N ALA A 159 -21.03 7.93 12.38
CA ALA A 159 -22.01 8.96 12.04
C ALA A 159 -23.47 8.51 12.31
N MET A 160 -23.75 7.20 12.28
CA MET A 160 -25.11 6.65 12.40
C MET A 160 -25.83 6.92 13.72
N ARG A 161 -25.14 7.46 14.74
CA ARG A 161 -25.74 7.72 16.06
C ARG A 161 -25.45 9.14 16.50
N GLN A 162 -26.08 10.13 15.86
CA GLN A 162 -26.09 11.48 16.39
C GLN A 162 -27.14 11.57 17.52
N PRO A 163 -26.76 12.02 18.73
CA PRO A 163 -25.41 12.36 19.17
C PRO A 163 -24.59 11.12 19.62
N ASP A 164 -23.27 11.10 19.36
CA ASP A 164 -22.42 9.90 19.50
C ASP A 164 -22.46 9.34 20.94
N ALA A 165 -22.77 8.05 21.06
CA ALA A 165 -22.84 7.37 22.36
C ALA A 165 -21.52 7.47 23.15
N LEU A 166 -20.37 7.51 22.48
CA LEU A 166 -19.07 7.68 23.13
C LEU A 166 -18.90 9.09 23.73
N MET A 167 -19.49 10.10 23.11
CA MET A 167 -19.37 11.49 23.56
C MET A 167 -19.98 11.69 24.95
N PHE A 168 -21.13 11.08 25.23
CA PHE A 168 -21.76 11.17 26.57
C PHE A 168 -21.20 10.16 27.57
N ALA A 169 -20.63 9.06 27.07
CA ALA A 169 -20.10 8.01 27.93
C ALA A 169 -18.71 8.33 28.47
N MET A 170 -17.94 9.19 27.80
CA MET A 170 -16.60 9.57 28.26
C MET A 170 -16.65 10.76 29.21
N PRO A 171 -15.85 10.77 30.31
CA PRO A 171 -15.79 11.92 31.21
C PRO A 171 -15.30 13.20 30.52
N VAL A 172 -15.82 14.34 30.97
CA VAL A 172 -15.38 15.66 30.51
C VAL A 172 -14.20 16.13 31.38
N PRO A 173 -13.08 16.60 30.79
CA PRO A 173 -11.94 17.11 31.56
C PRO A 173 -12.34 18.21 32.55
N GLY A 174 -11.95 18.06 33.82
CA GLY A 174 -12.26 19.00 34.90
C GLY A 174 -13.66 18.87 35.49
N LEU A 175 -14.48 17.95 34.98
CA LEU A 175 -15.83 17.64 35.48
C LEU A 175 -16.00 16.14 35.76
N GLU A 176 -14.90 15.45 36.09
CA GLU A 176 -14.88 14.00 36.33
C GLU A 176 -15.82 13.58 37.47
N SER A 177 -15.99 14.42 38.50
CA SER A 177 -16.91 14.17 39.61
C SER A 177 -18.38 14.09 39.19
N ASN A 178 -18.73 14.67 38.03
CA ASN A 178 -20.08 14.67 37.50
C ASN A 178 -20.32 13.50 36.54
N TRP A 179 -19.30 12.67 36.29
CA TRP A 179 -19.44 11.52 35.41
C TRP A 179 -20.33 10.47 36.05
N VAL A 180 -21.34 10.03 35.30
CA VAL A 180 -22.27 8.99 35.72
C VAL A 180 -21.99 7.74 34.92
N LEU A 181 -21.89 6.60 35.62
CA LEU A 181 -21.75 5.30 34.98
C LEU A 181 -22.93 5.09 34.00
N PRO A 182 -22.66 4.72 32.73
CA PRO A 182 -23.71 4.42 31.77
C PRO A 182 -24.65 3.31 32.28
N ASN A 183 -25.96 3.45 32.04
CA ASN A 183 -26.92 2.40 32.34
C ASN A 183 -26.69 1.15 31.46
N ALA A 184 -27.34 0.03 31.77
CA ALA A 184 -27.11 -1.24 31.06
C ALA A 184 -27.33 -1.15 29.54
N GLU A 185 -28.37 -0.41 29.11
CA GLU A 185 -28.65 -0.16 27.69
C GLU A 185 -27.51 0.63 27.02
N SER A 186 -27.05 1.71 27.66
CA SER A 186 -25.95 2.55 27.18
C SER A 186 -24.64 1.76 27.13
N THR A 187 -24.33 0.96 28.15
CA THR A 187 -23.15 0.08 28.16
C THR A 187 -23.18 -0.90 26.98
N ALA A 188 -24.32 -1.53 26.71
CA ALA A 188 -24.47 -2.43 25.57
C ALA A 188 -24.34 -1.70 24.22
N ALA A 189 -24.86 -0.47 24.13
CA ALA A 189 -24.74 0.36 22.94
C ALA A 189 -23.28 0.79 22.68
N ILE A 190 -22.54 1.18 23.73
CA ILE A 190 -21.11 1.53 23.69
C ILE A 190 -20.29 0.32 23.26
N LYS A 191 -20.50 -0.84 23.89
CA LYS A 191 -19.76 -2.08 23.56
C LYS A 191 -19.98 -2.50 22.11
N THR A 192 -21.23 -2.47 21.65
CA THR A 192 -21.55 -2.75 20.24
C THR A 192 -20.87 -1.77 19.30
N ARG A 193 -20.90 -0.46 19.64
CA ARG A 193 -20.28 0.58 18.82
C ARG A 193 -18.76 0.44 18.75
N ILE A 194 -18.08 0.17 19.87
CA ILE A 194 -16.63 -0.09 19.94
C ILE A 194 -16.28 -1.31 19.10
N LYS A 195 -17.00 -2.43 19.28
CA LYS A 195 -16.79 -3.66 18.51
C LYS A 195 -16.90 -3.41 16.99
N GLN A 196 -17.89 -2.64 16.58
CA GLN A 196 -18.08 -2.29 15.17
C GLN A 196 -16.93 -1.40 14.65
N GLU A 197 -16.44 -0.44 15.44
CA GLU A 197 -15.26 0.35 15.02
C GLU A 197 -14.02 -0.50 14.89
N SER A 198 -13.71 -1.27 15.95
CA SER A 198 -12.52 -2.10 16.01
C SER A 198 -12.48 -3.06 14.83
N TYR A 199 -13.63 -3.69 14.50
CA TYR A 199 -13.75 -4.52 13.32
C TYR A 199 -13.41 -3.76 12.02
N GLN A 200 -13.93 -2.54 11.84
CA GLN A 200 -13.67 -1.74 10.64
C GLN A 200 -12.20 -1.30 10.54
N VAL A 201 -11.60 -0.88 11.66
CA VAL A 201 -10.21 -0.46 11.77
C VAL A 201 -9.26 -1.65 11.53
N GLU A 202 -9.54 -2.81 12.12
CA GLU A 202 -8.78 -4.04 11.92
C GLU A 202 -8.85 -4.53 10.47
N ARG A 203 -10.03 -4.44 9.85
CA ARG A 203 -10.20 -4.80 8.43
C ARG A 203 -9.40 -3.89 7.50
N LEU A 204 -9.41 -2.58 7.75
CA LEU A 204 -8.55 -1.63 7.01
C LEU A 204 -7.07 -1.95 7.21
N SER A 205 -6.65 -2.24 8.44
CA SER A 205 -5.28 -2.65 8.76
C SER A 205 -4.88 -3.95 8.04
N ALA A 206 -5.79 -4.92 7.94
CA ALA A 206 -5.59 -6.15 7.18
C ALA A 206 -5.41 -5.89 5.68
N TRP A 207 -6.18 -4.97 5.07
CA TRP A 207 -6.00 -4.60 3.66
C TRP A 207 -4.71 -3.84 3.39
N VAL A 208 -4.22 -3.05 4.36
CA VAL A 208 -2.88 -2.44 4.29
C VAL A 208 -1.78 -3.51 4.33
N ALA A 209 -1.96 -4.56 5.14
CA ALA A 209 -1.04 -5.69 5.16
C ALA A 209 -1.08 -6.47 3.83
N ASP A 210 -2.27 -6.70 3.27
CA ASP A 210 -2.41 -7.33 1.95
C ASP A 210 -1.69 -6.50 0.86
N PHE A 211 -1.81 -5.17 0.90
CA PHE A 211 -1.09 -4.26 -0.01
C PHE A 211 0.41 -4.40 0.13
N GLN A 212 0.93 -4.45 1.36
CA GLN A 212 2.34 -4.65 1.62
C GLN A 212 2.86 -5.97 1.01
N VAL A 213 2.10 -7.06 1.17
CA VAL A 213 2.45 -8.37 0.60
C VAL A 213 2.48 -8.33 -0.92
N GLU A 214 1.47 -7.75 -1.58
CA GLU A 214 1.46 -7.61 -3.04
C GLU A 214 2.61 -6.74 -3.55
N MET A 215 2.94 -5.64 -2.85
CA MET A 215 4.10 -4.81 -3.19
C MET A 215 5.43 -5.56 -2.98
N GLN A 216 5.54 -6.40 -1.95
CA GLN A 216 6.72 -7.23 -1.72
C GLN A 216 6.93 -8.20 -2.89
N MET A 217 5.87 -8.85 -3.36
CA MET A 217 5.95 -9.78 -4.50
C MET A 217 6.27 -9.04 -5.81
N LEU A 218 5.63 -7.90 -6.07
CA LEU A 218 5.87 -7.11 -7.29
C LEU A 218 7.30 -6.55 -7.35
N LEU A 219 7.85 -6.11 -6.23
CA LEU A 219 9.11 -5.38 -6.20
C LEU A 219 10.33 -6.25 -5.88
N LEU A 220 10.17 -7.31 -5.09
CA LEU A 220 11.29 -8.05 -4.51
C LEU A 220 11.36 -9.53 -4.92
N SER A 221 10.39 -10.07 -5.66
CA SER A 221 10.39 -11.50 -6.08
C SER A 221 11.62 -11.92 -6.89
N GLU A 222 12.24 -10.99 -7.63
CA GLU A 222 13.47 -11.26 -8.38
C GLU A 222 14.70 -11.45 -7.48
N LEU A 223 14.64 -10.99 -6.23
CA LEU A 223 15.78 -10.99 -5.29
C LEU A 223 15.77 -12.18 -4.35
N PHE A 224 14.58 -12.75 -4.10
CA PHE A 224 14.40 -13.81 -3.13
C PHE A 224 13.69 -14.98 -3.77
N PRO A 225 14.16 -16.22 -3.57
CA PRO A 225 13.60 -17.40 -4.23
C PRO A 225 12.23 -17.82 -3.66
N ASN A 226 11.87 -17.33 -2.47
CA ASN A 226 10.65 -17.72 -1.77
C ASN A 226 9.52 -16.72 -2.03
N GLU A 227 8.33 -17.24 -2.29
CA GLU A 227 7.11 -16.45 -2.33
C GLU A 227 6.57 -16.21 -0.91
N VAL A 228 5.94 -15.06 -0.72
CA VAL A 228 5.25 -14.73 0.53
C VAL A 228 3.88 -15.39 0.50
N GLU A 229 3.53 -16.09 1.57
CA GLU A 229 2.20 -16.65 1.72
C GLU A 229 1.17 -15.52 1.85
N ARG A 230 0.18 -15.52 0.96
CA ARG A 230 -0.94 -14.59 1.03
C ARG A 230 -1.92 -15.05 2.11
N ARG A 231 -2.44 -14.09 2.86
CA ARG A 231 -3.51 -14.35 3.85
C ARG A 231 -4.74 -14.94 3.13
N ASP A 232 -5.41 -15.86 3.81
CA ASP A 232 -6.75 -16.34 3.44
C ASP A 232 -7.60 -16.32 4.71
N PRO A 233 -8.63 -15.45 4.81
CA PRO A 233 -9.38 -15.31 6.03
C PRO A 233 -10.29 -16.53 6.22
N PRO A 234 -10.43 -17.07 7.44
CA PRO A 234 -11.30 -18.21 7.69
C PRO A 234 -12.79 -17.83 7.58
N ASP A 235 -13.11 -16.55 7.71
CA ASP A 235 -14.47 -16.00 7.62
C ASP A 235 -14.80 -15.67 6.15
N PRO A 236 -15.83 -16.30 5.54
CA PRO A 236 -16.18 -16.08 4.13
C PRO A 236 -16.71 -14.67 3.84
N ASP A 237 -17.21 -13.95 4.86
CA ASP A 237 -17.67 -12.57 4.73
C ASP A 237 -16.51 -11.58 4.70
N GLN A 238 -15.33 -12.02 5.13
CA GLN A 238 -14.09 -11.28 5.00
C GLN A 238 -13.38 -11.67 3.70
N PHE A 239 -12.62 -10.75 3.13
CA PHE A 239 -11.82 -11.05 1.96
C PHE A 239 -10.48 -10.33 2.02
N CYS A 240 -9.47 -10.98 1.44
CA CYS A 240 -8.16 -10.38 1.20
C CYS A 240 -8.16 -9.68 -0.15
N ILE A 241 -7.44 -8.56 -0.21
CA ILE A 241 -7.19 -7.89 -1.48
C ILE A 241 -5.96 -8.54 -2.13
N ARG A 242 -6.14 -9.09 -3.34
CA ARG A 242 -5.07 -9.77 -4.09
C ARG A 242 -5.14 -9.38 -5.55
N LEU A 243 -3.98 -9.17 -6.17
CA LEU A 243 -3.91 -8.74 -7.58
C LEU A 243 -4.31 -9.86 -8.55
N ASP A 244 -4.12 -11.12 -8.17
CA ASP A 244 -4.53 -12.29 -8.96
C ASP A 244 -6.04 -12.54 -8.92
N ARG A 245 -6.76 -11.96 -7.94
CA ARG A 245 -8.23 -12.00 -7.82
C ARG A 245 -8.89 -10.65 -8.13
N TYR A 246 -8.23 -9.81 -8.92
CA TYR A 246 -8.66 -8.45 -9.23
C TYR A 246 -10.15 -8.34 -9.61
N GLU A 247 -10.62 -9.13 -10.57
CA GLU A 247 -12.00 -9.07 -11.06
C GLU A 247 -13.03 -9.46 -9.99
N GLU A 248 -12.71 -10.48 -9.18
CA GLU A 248 -13.57 -10.92 -8.09
C GLU A 248 -13.72 -9.81 -7.05
N ILE A 249 -12.60 -9.21 -6.65
CA ILE A 249 -12.57 -8.15 -5.64
C ILE A 249 -13.25 -6.89 -6.19
N ASN A 250 -13.00 -6.54 -7.44
CA ASN A 250 -13.62 -5.37 -8.06
C ASN A 250 -15.15 -5.52 -8.09
N LYS A 251 -15.64 -6.70 -8.47
CA LYS A 251 -17.08 -7.01 -8.41
C LYS A 251 -17.65 -6.90 -7.00
N ARG A 252 -16.92 -7.33 -5.96
CA ARG A 252 -17.36 -7.19 -4.55
C ARG A 252 -17.43 -5.71 -4.15
N ILE A 253 -16.43 -4.91 -4.51
CA ILE A 253 -16.41 -3.46 -4.24
C ILE A 253 -17.55 -2.76 -4.99
N ASP A 254 -17.78 -3.08 -6.26
CA ASP A 254 -18.87 -2.52 -7.07
C ASP A 254 -20.26 -2.86 -6.51
N ALA A 255 -20.42 -4.04 -5.92
CA ALA A 255 -21.67 -4.44 -5.26
C ALA A 255 -21.95 -3.68 -3.96
N SER A 256 -20.94 -3.07 -3.34
CA SER A 256 -21.07 -2.31 -2.09
C SER A 256 -21.86 -1.00 -2.28
N ASN A 257 -22.32 -0.41 -1.17
CA ASN A 257 -22.98 0.91 -1.21
C ASN A 257 -22.04 2.00 -1.72
N TRP A 258 -20.75 1.91 -1.37
CA TRP A 258 -19.71 2.81 -1.85
C TRP A 258 -19.55 2.68 -3.38
N GLY A 259 -19.48 1.45 -3.89
CA GLY A 259 -19.31 1.17 -5.32
C GLY A 259 -20.46 1.72 -6.16
N LYS A 260 -21.71 1.54 -5.71
CA LYS A 260 -22.89 2.13 -6.35
C LYS A 260 -22.81 3.66 -6.39
N ARG A 261 -22.47 4.29 -5.27
CA ARG A 261 -22.34 5.75 -5.18
C ARG A 261 -21.20 6.27 -6.06
N ARG A 262 -20.08 5.54 -6.18
CA ARG A 262 -18.99 5.89 -7.10
C ARG A 262 -19.50 5.99 -8.53
N VAL A 263 -20.22 4.97 -9.01
CA VAL A 263 -20.77 4.95 -10.38
C VAL A 263 -21.72 6.14 -10.60
N GLU A 264 -22.56 6.46 -9.61
CA GLU A 264 -23.45 7.63 -9.66
C GLU A 264 -22.66 8.95 -9.77
N ILE A 265 -21.63 9.14 -8.95
CA ILE A 265 -20.78 10.34 -8.96
C ILE A 265 -20.02 10.46 -10.28
N GLU A 266 -19.47 9.37 -10.80
CA GLU A 266 -18.77 9.35 -12.08
C GLU A 266 -19.71 9.70 -13.23
N ALA A 267 -20.91 9.11 -13.27
CA ALA A 267 -21.93 9.43 -14.26
C ALA A 267 -22.34 10.92 -14.20
N GLU A 268 -22.52 11.47 -13.00
CA GLU A 268 -22.81 12.89 -12.83
C GLU A 268 -21.65 13.77 -13.30
N ALA A 269 -20.41 13.42 -12.97
CA ALA A 269 -19.22 14.14 -13.40
C ALA A 269 -19.12 14.15 -14.93
N TRP A 270 -19.28 12.99 -15.59
CA TRP A 270 -19.28 12.88 -17.04
C TRP A 270 -20.39 13.73 -17.69
N GLY A 271 -21.60 13.72 -17.13
CA GLY A 271 -22.69 14.58 -17.61
C GLY A 271 -22.36 16.07 -17.56
N ARG A 272 -21.73 16.54 -16.47
CA ARG A 272 -21.30 17.94 -16.33
C ARG A 272 -20.22 18.33 -17.36
N PHE A 273 -19.38 17.40 -17.81
CA PHE A 273 -18.36 17.66 -18.81
C PHE A 273 -18.89 17.58 -20.26
N SER A 274 -19.85 16.69 -20.55
CA SER A 274 -20.49 16.63 -21.87
C SER A 274 -21.28 17.88 -22.19
N ASP A 275 -21.94 18.48 -21.19
CA ASP A 275 -22.73 19.70 -21.35
C ASP A 275 -21.87 20.95 -21.59
N LYS A 276 -20.65 20.98 -21.05
CA LYS A 276 -19.70 22.08 -21.28
C LYS A 276 -19.06 22.07 -22.67
N ASN A 277 -18.96 20.89 -23.29
CA ASN A 277 -18.38 20.75 -24.63
C ASN A 277 -19.42 20.92 -25.76
N SER A 278 -20.69 21.16 -25.43
CA SER A 278 -21.80 21.29 -26.38
C SER A 278 -22.32 22.71 -26.55
N THR A 279 -21.66 23.72 -25.94
CA THR A 279 -21.93 25.15 -26.21
C THR A 279 -20.86 25.71 -27.16
N PRO A 280 -21.22 26.12 -28.40
CA PRO A 280 -20.28 26.71 -29.37
C PRO A 280 -19.86 28.14 -29.02
#